data_AF-A0A1Q6DJK4-F1
#
_entry.id   AF-A0A1Q6DJK4-F1
#
_cell.length_a   1.000
_cell.length_b   1.000
_cell.length_c   1.000
_cell.angle_alpha   90.00
_cell.angle_beta   90.00
_cell.angle_gamma   90.00
#
_symmetry.space_group_name_H-M   'P 1'
#
loop_
_entity.id
_entity.type
_entity.pdbx_description
1 polymer ?
#
loop_
_entity_poly.entity_id
_entity_poly.type
_entity_poly.pdbx_seq_one_letter_code
_entity_poly.pdbx_strand_id
1 'polypeptide(L)'
;MDRAKIKRELENLAAEGLPAEPPREEAPVEVQAEGEGEEKAKAKAKNDEAAPRKNGLIETEYAKRGAHLDVQINPDQVVRAAEILDGEGMTLEMVTGVDWLKDGQLEVIYDYSYSGGQLFRVVVRARVDRNNAEIPTVCHIYGGANWHERETWEMLGINFVGHPQLEHFLLPEDADFYPLRKDFKP
;
A
#
# COMPACT_ATOMS: atom_id res chain seq x y z
N MET A 1 -0.67 -24.78 7.66
CA MET A 1 0.08 -23.56 7.38
C MET A 1 1.56 -23.80 7.70
N ASP A 2 2.42 -23.70 6.70
CA ASP A 2 3.87 -23.77 6.85
C ASP A 2 4.47 -22.34 6.84
N ARG A 3 4.82 -21.82 8.02
CA ARG A 3 5.36 -20.45 8.17
C ARG A 3 6.68 -20.27 7.43
N ALA A 4 7.52 -21.30 7.40
CA ALA A 4 8.82 -21.23 6.74
C ALA A 4 8.66 -21.19 5.21
N LYS A 5 7.67 -21.94 4.69
CA LYS A 5 7.29 -21.87 3.28
C LYS A 5 6.74 -20.49 2.90
N ILE A 6 5.78 -19.94 3.66
CA ILE A 6 5.22 -18.59 3.43
C ILE A 6 6.36 -17.56 3.37
N LYS A 7 7.24 -17.56 4.38
CA LYS A 7 8.37 -16.64 4.42
C LYS A 7 9.23 -16.74 3.16
N ARG A 8 9.66 -17.96 2.81
CA ARG A 8 10.53 -18.20 1.66
C ARG A 8 9.89 -17.74 0.34
N GLU A 9 8.61 -18.04 0.13
CA GLU A 9 7.91 -17.67 -1.10
C GLU A 9 7.72 -16.15 -1.23
N LEU A 10 7.37 -15.47 -0.13
CA LEU A 10 7.25 -14.01 -0.12
C LEU A 10 8.60 -13.29 -0.22
N GLU A 11 9.65 -13.85 0.39
CA GLU A 11 11.01 -13.32 0.29
C GLU A 11 11.53 -13.42 -1.14
N ASN A 12 11.31 -14.55 -1.82
CA ASN A 12 11.65 -14.73 -3.22
C ASN A 12 10.86 -13.74 -4.11
N LEU A 13 9.54 -13.62 -3.89
CA LEU A 13 8.70 -12.69 -4.64
C LEU A 13 9.20 -11.25 -4.50
N ALA A 14 9.51 -10.81 -3.28
CA ALA A 14 10.02 -9.46 -3.03
C ALA A 14 11.41 -9.20 -3.64
N ALA A 15 12.23 -10.25 -3.81
CA ALA A 15 13.56 -10.16 -4.41
C ALA A 15 13.53 -10.07 -5.94
N GLU A 16 12.46 -10.54 -6.60
CA GLU A 16 12.30 -10.58 -8.07
C GLU A 16 11.98 -9.21 -8.73
N GLY A 17 12.06 -8.10 -7.98
CA GLY A 17 11.63 -6.78 -8.46
C GLY A 17 12.28 -6.32 -9.78
N LEU A 18 11.45 -5.79 -10.69
CA LEU A 18 11.85 -5.12 -11.94
C LEU A 18 12.95 -4.06 -11.71
N PRO A 19 13.86 -3.82 -12.68
CA PRO A 19 14.80 -2.70 -12.61
C PRO A 19 14.00 -1.39 -12.53
N ALA A 20 14.52 -0.44 -11.74
CA ALA A 20 13.95 0.91 -11.66
C ALA A 20 13.65 1.45 -13.06
N GLU A 21 12.42 1.89 -13.31
CA GLU A 21 12.12 2.63 -14.53
C GLU A 21 13.14 3.79 -14.64
N PRO A 22 13.70 4.06 -15.84
CA PRO A 22 14.57 5.21 -16.02
C PRO A 22 13.79 6.47 -15.61
N PRO A 23 14.46 7.46 -15.00
CA PRO A 23 13.79 8.68 -14.55
C PRO A 23 13.05 9.30 -15.74
N ARG A 24 11.72 9.39 -15.62
CA ARG A 24 10.91 10.17 -16.56
C ARG A 24 11.36 11.61 -16.42
N GLU A 25 11.74 12.21 -17.55
CA GLU A 25 12.17 13.59 -17.64
C GLU A 25 11.07 14.49 -17.07
N GLU A 26 11.31 15.08 -15.89
CA GLU A 26 10.37 15.96 -15.22
C GLU A 26 10.11 17.18 -16.12
N ALA A 27 8.89 17.31 -16.62
CA ALA A 27 8.45 18.54 -17.27
C ALA A 27 8.45 19.67 -16.22
N PRO A 28 9.00 20.86 -16.52
CA PRO A 28 9.20 21.89 -15.52
C PRO A 28 7.86 22.47 -15.06
N VAL A 29 7.54 22.28 -13.78
CA VAL A 29 6.44 22.97 -13.11
C VAL A 29 6.99 24.27 -12.53
N GLU A 30 6.57 25.40 -13.08
CA GLU A 30 6.89 26.73 -12.56
C GLU A 30 6.31 26.92 -11.15
N VAL A 31 7.19 27.15 -10.18
CA VAL A 31 6.84 27.54 -8.81
C VAL A 31 6.82 29.06 -8.72
N GLN A 32 5.69 29.63 -8.31
CA GLN A 32 5.61 31.02 -7.85
C GLN A 32 5.72 31.06 -6.33
N ALA A 33 6.59 31.95 -5.84
CA ALA A 33 7.01 32.10 -4.45
C ALA A 33 6.27 33.25 -3.74
N GLU A 34 6.22 33.18 -2.39
CA GLU A 34 6.24 34.24 -1.34
C GLU A 34 5.44 33.74 -0.11
N GLY A 35 5.84 33.89 1.16
CA GLY A 35 6.95 34.60 1.81
C GLY A 35 7.14 34.17 3.28
N GLU A 36 8.13 34.75 3.93
CA GLU A 36 8.81 34.34 5.17
C GLU A 36 8.11 34.72 6.49
N GLY A 37 8.46 34.02 7.59
CA GLY A 37 8.12 34.40 8.97
C GLY A 37 8.48 33.37 10.07
N GLU A 38 9.67 33.54 10.66
CA GLU A 38 10.30 33.01 11.90
C GLU A 38 9.38 32.93 13.17
N GLU A 39 9.57 32.18 14.29
CA GLU A 39 10.64 31.31 14.85
C GLU A 39 10.14 30.56 16.14
N LYS A 40 10.53 29.26 16.27
CA LYS A 40 10.82 28.36 17.44
C LYS A 40 9.89 28.19 18.68
N ALA A 41 9.61 26.91 19.01
CA ALA A 41 10.19 26.21 20.18
C ALA A 41 9.83 24.68 20.28
N LYS A 42 10.83 23.84 19.96
CA LYS A 42 11.21 22.49 20.48
C LYS A 42 10.15 21.53 21.09
N ALA A 43 9.97 20.39 20.42
CA ALA A 43 10.25 19.06 20.99
C ALA A 43 10.65 18.09 19.86
N LYS A 44 11.86 17.56 19.95
CA LYS A 44 12.60 16.88 18.88
C LYS A 44 12.33 15.36 18.93
N ALA A 45 11.33 14.89 18.18
CA ALA A 45 11.38 13.53 17.64
C ALA A 45 12.15 13.62 16.32
N LYS A 46 13.39 13.15 16.28
CA LYS A 46 14.11 12.94 15.03
C LYS A 46 13.31 11.92 14.23
N ASN A 47 12.52 12.39 13.27
CA ASN A 47 12.00 11.52 12.23
C ASN A 47 13.16 11.37 11.26
N ASP A 48 13.83 10.22 11.31
CA ASP A 48 14.82 9.86 10.31
C ASP A 48 14.11 9.89 8.95
N GLU A 49 14.64 10.73 8.07
CA GLU A 49 14.17 10.99 6.72
C GLU A 49 14.41 9.72 5.89
N ALA A 50 13.48 8.77 6.02
CA ALA A 50 13.62 7.45 5.42
C ALA A 50 13.25 7.52 3.94
N ALA A 51 14.22 7.20 3.08
CA ALA A 51 14.00 6.95 1.65
C ALA A 51 12.85 5.93 1.43
N PRO A 52 12.24 5.90 0.22
CA PRO A 52 11.17 4.96 -0.09
C PRO A 52 11.52 3.53 0.33
N ARG A 53 10.58 2.85 0.97
CA ARG A 53 10.79 1.49 1.48
C ARG A 53 11.17 0.58 0.31
N LYS A 54 12.37 0.00 0.37
CA LYS A 54 12.83 -0.97 -0.63
C LYS A 54 12.02 -2.26 -0.53
N ASN A 55 11.84 -2.93 -1.66
CA ASN A 55 11.27 -4.27 -1.68
C ASN A 55 12.08 -5.21 -0.79
N GLY A 56 11.38 -6.13 -0.15
CA GLY A 56 11.96 -7.09 0.76
C GLY A 56 10.99 -7.50 1.86
N LEU A 57 11.38 -8.56 2.57
CA LEU A 57 10.65 -9.09 3.70
C LEU A 57 11.36 -8.69 4.99
N ILE A 58 10.58 -8.19 5.96
CA ILE A 58 11.05 -7.91 7.32
C ILE A 58 10.30 -8.80 8.29
N GLU A 59 11.04 -9.60 9.05
CA GLU A 59 10.49 -10.29 10.21
C GLU A 59 10.31 -9.30 11.35
N THR A 60 9.15 -9.36 12.00
CA THR A 60 8.78 -8.44 13.06
C THR A 60 8.27 -9.17 14.28
N GLU A 61 8.47 -8.56 15.44
CA GLU A 61 7.88 -9.04 16.68
C GLU A 61 6.41 -8.60 16.74
N TYR A 62 5.49 -9.57 16.74
CA TYR A 62 4.05 -9.32 16.80
C TYR A 62 3.63 -8.37 17.92
N ALA A 63 4.21 -8.53 19.12
CA ALA A 63 3.89 -7.69 20.28
C ALA A 63 4.22 -6.20 20.08
N LYS A 64 5.12 -5.85 19.15
CA LYS A 64 5.55 -4.47 18.87
C LYS A 64 4.92 -3.90 17.61
N ARG A 65 4.69 -4.74 16.60
CA ARG A 65 4.28 -4.31 15.24
C ARG A 65 2.90 -4.80 14.81
N GLY A 66 2.29 -5.75 15.52
CA GLY A 66 1.00 -6.35 15.16
C GLY A 66 1.07 -7.36 14.02
N ALA A 67 2.25 -7.61 13.45
CA ALA A 67 2.49 -8.55 12.36
C ALA A 67 3.71 -9.44 12.67
N HIS A 68 3.83 -10.56 11.98
CA HIS A 68 5.02 -11.42 12.03
C HIS A 68 5.92 -11.17 10.82
N LEU A 69 5.31 -10.97 9.65
CA LEU A 69 5.99 -10.64 8.40
C LEU A 69 5.44 -9.33 7.86
N ASP A 70 6.33 -8.44 7.43
CA ASP A 70 6.00 -7.19 6.75
C ASP A 70 6.80 -7.12 5.45
N VAL A 71 6.10 -7.28 4.33
CA VAL A 71 6.67 -7.53 3.01
C VAL A 71 6.35 -6.37 2.08
N GLN A 72 7.38 -5.77 1.50
CA GLN A 72 7.26 -4.77 0.44
C GLN A 72 7.52 -5.45 -0.90
N ILE A 73 6.57 -5.31 -1.83
CA ILE A 73 6.63 -5.88 -3.19
C ILE A 73 6.29 -4.81 -4.23
N ASN A 74 6.47 -5.16 -5.51
CA ASN A 74 5.98 -4.35 -6.61
C ASN A 74 4.45 -4.50 -6.78
N PRO A 75 3.75 -3.48 -7.32
CA PRO A 75 2.30 -3.53 -7.54
C PRO A 75 1.82 -4.71 -8.41
N ASP A 76 2.58 -5.09 -9.42
CA ASP A 76 2.26 -6.20 -10.33
C ASP A 76 2.33 -7.59 -9.65
N GLN A 77 2.97 -7.67 -8.48
CA GLN A 77 3.15 -8.90 -7.72
C GLN A 77 2.04 -9.18 -6.71
N VAL A 78 1.10 -8.24 -6.49
CA VAL A 78 0.07 -8.36 -5.43
C VAL A 78 -0.81 -9.58 -5.63
N VAL A 79 -1.22 -9.89 -6.85
CA VAL A 79 -2.02 -11.10 -7.15
C VAL A 79 -1.24 -12.35 -6.74
N ARG A 80 0.05 -12.42 -7.09
CA ARG A 80 0.88 -13.57 -6.74
C ARG A 80 1.06 -13.73 -5.24
N ALA A 81 1.22 -12.63 -4.51
CA ALA A 81 1.29 -12.65 -3.04
C ALA A 81 -0.03 -13.16 -2.44
N ALA A 82 -1.17 -12.71 -2.96
CA ALA A 82 -2.48 -13.17 -2.52
C ALA A 82 -2.69 -14.67 -2.78
N GLU A 83 -2.27 -15.20 -3.94
CA GLU A 83 -2.33 -16.64 -4.25
C GLU A 83 -1.49 -17.49 -3.29
N ILE A 84 -0.27 -17.03 -2.97
CA ILE A 84 0.62 -17.72 -2.01
C ILE A 84 -0.06 -17.82 -0.64
N LEU A 85 -0.64 -16.71 -0.19
CA LEU A 85 -1.26 -16.61 1.13
C LEU A 85 -2.56 -17.43 1.20
N ASP A 86 -3.40 -17.37 0.16
CA ASP A 86 -4.63 -18.15 0.07
C ASP A 86 -4.33 -19.66 0.08
N GLY A 87 -3.34 -20.09 -0.70
CA GLY A 87 -2.89 -21.49 -0.74
C GLY A 87 -2.39 -22.04 0.60
N GLU A 88 -1.98 -21.17 1.54
CA GLU A 88 -1.56 -21.54 2.90
C GLU A 88 -2.69 -21.38 3.94
N GLY A 89 -3.88 -20.98 3.50
CA GLY A 89 -5.08 -20.81 4.32
C GLY A 89 -5.11 -19.49 5.10
N MET A 90 -4.41 -18.46 4.63
CA MET A 90 -4.48 -17.11 5.19
C MET A 90 -5.75 -16.40 4.70
N THR A 91 -6.39 -15.64 5.59
CA THR A 91 -7.55 -14.81 5.28
C THR A 91 -7.12 -13.36 5.11
N LEU A 92 -7.65 -12.68 4.09
CA LEU A 92 -7.53 -11.24 3.96
C LEU A 92 -8.46 -10.55 4.97
N GLU A 93 -7.89 -9.67 5.81
CA GLU A 93 -8.61 -8.93 6.84
C GLU A 93 -8.98 -7.52 6.39
N MET A 94 -8.06 -6.86 5.68
CA MET A 94 -8.22 -5.45 5.31
C MET A 94 -7.34 -5.10 4.10
N VAL A 95 -7.82 -4.17 3.27
CA VAL A 95 -6.99 -3.42 2.31
C VAL A 95 -7.06 -1.95 2.70
N THR A 96 -5.93 -1.29 2.84
CA THR A 96 -5.85 0.12 3.20
C THR A 96 -4.89 0.87 2.30
N GLY A 97 -5.11 2.17 2.13
CA GLY A 97 -4.21 3.03 1.40
C GLY A 97 -3.54 4.08 2.30
N VAL A 98 -2.32 4.46 1.95
CA VAL A 98 -1.54 5.52 2.62
C VAL A 98 -0.99 6.47 1.56
N ASP A 99 -1.24 7.77 1.73
CA ASP A 99 -0.66 8.80 0.88
C ASP A 99 0.75 9.20 1.38
N TRP A 100 1.78 8.87 0.61
CA TRP A 100 3.15 9.32 0.82
C TRP A 100 3.43 10.57 -0.03
N LEU A 101 2.70 11.66 0.25
CA LEU A 101 2.76 12.92 -0.51
C LEU A 101 4.19 13.43 -0.80
N LYS A 102 5.10 13.32 0.16
CA LYS A 102 6.50 13.74 -0.01
C LYS A 102 7.29 12.89 -1.00
N ASP A 103 6.92 11.62 -1.13
CA ASP A 103 7.56 10.67 -2.03
C ASP A 103 6.86 10.63 -3.39
N GLY A 104 5.74 11.34 -3.58
CA GLY A 104 4.93 11.25 -4.79
C GLY A 104 4.29 9.88 -4.99
N GLN A 105 4.08 9.12 -3.91
CA GLN A 105 3.63 7.73 -3.96
C GLN A 105 2.36 7.51 -3.14
N LEU A 106 1.53 6.56 -3.57
CA LEU A 106 0.51 5.95 -2.72
C LEU A 106 0.96 4.53 -2.35
N GLU A 107 0.60 4.05 -1.18
CA GLU A 107 0.90 2.68 -0.74
C GLU A 107 -0.41 1.96 -0.45
N VAL A 108 -0.59 0.77 -1.03
CA VAL A 108 -1.67 -0.15 -0.66
C VAL A 108 -1.10 -1.21 0.27
N ILE A 109 -1.78 -1.43 1.39
CA ILE A 109 -1.40 -2.37 2.45
C ILE A 109 -2.51 -3.40 2.57
N TYR A 110 -2.13 -4.67 2.44
CA TYR A 110 -3.00 -5.83 2.58
C TYR A 110 -2.64 -6.55 3.88
N ASP A 111 -3.58 -6.61 4.81
CA ASP A 111 -3.42 -7.30 6.08
C ASP A 111 -4.02 -8.70 5.99
N TYR A 112 -3.22 -9.71 6.32
CA TYR A 112 -3.63 -11.11 6.33
C TYR A 112 -3.46 -11.73 7.71
N SER A 113 -4.38 -12.61 8.08
CA SER A 113 -4.30 -13.39 9.32
C SER A 113 -4.50 -14.88 9.06
N TYR A 114 -3.96 -15.71 9.94
CA TYR A 114 -4.25 -17.14 9.94
C TYR A 114 -5.34 -17.46 10.97
N SER A 115 -6.46 -18.01 10.51
CA SER A 115 -7.62 -18.34 11.34
C SER A 115 -7.60 -19.76 11.94
N GLY A 116 -6.59 -20.58 11.62
CA GLY A 116 -6.48 -21.99 12.04
C GLY A 116 -5.97 -22.23 13.47
N GLY A 117 -6.26 -21.32 14.41
CA GLY A 117 -5.96 -21.49 15.84
C GLY A 117 -4.52 -21.16 16.28
N GLN A 118 -3.64 -20.77 15.34
CA GLN A 118 -2.33 -20.22 15.65
C GLN A 118 -2.24 -18.78 15.19
N LEU A 119 -1.85 -17.87 16.09
CA LEU A 119 -1.64 -16.48 15.72
C LEU A 119 -0.47 -16.38 14.73
N PHE A 120 -0.77 -15.92 13.52
CA PHE A 120 0.18 -15.55 12.50
C PHE A 120 -0.44 -14.44 11.63
N ARG A 121 0.32 -13.39 11.36
CA ARG A 121 -0.14 -12.21 10.62
C ARG A 121 0.93 -11.77 9.65
N VAL A 122 0.52 -11.48 8.43
CA VAL A 122 1.38 -11.05 7.33
C VAL A 122 0.82 -9.76 6.77
N VAL A 123 1.69 -8.78 6.59
CA VAL A 123 1.36 -7.51 5.93
C VAL A 123 2.09 -7.48 4.61
N VAL A 124 1.35 -7.25 3.53
CA VAL A 124 1.91 -7.06 2.18
C VAL A 124 1.67 -5.61 1.77
N ARG A 125 2.72 -4.95 1.29
CA ARG A 125 2.69 -3.54 0.90
C ARG A 125 3.14 -3.40 -0.54
N ALA A 126 2.46 -2.54 -1.28
CA ALA A 126 2.83 -2.17 -2.63
C ALA A 126 2.72 -0.65 -2.81
N ARG A 127 3.78 -0.02 -3.32
CA ARG A 127 3.79 1.41 -3.64
C ARG A 127 3.51 1.62 -5.11
N VAL A 128 2.61 2.55 -5.42
CA VAL A 128 2.26 2.99 -6.77
C VAL A 128 2.57 4.47 -6.94
N ASP A 129 2.79 4.89 -8.18
CA ASP A 129 2.91 6.32 -8.51
C ASP A 129 1.59 7.04 -8.18
N ARG A 130 1.66 8.21 -7.55
CA ARG A 130 0.46 8.93 -7.10
C ARG A 130 -0.37 9.51 -8.25
N ASN A 131 0.25 9.82 -9.39
CA ASN A 131 -0.41 10.40 -10.56
C ASN A 131 -0.92 9.31 -11.52
N ASN A 132 -0.31 8.13 -11.51
CA ASN A 132 -0.71 6.96 -12.28
C ASN A 132 -0.86 5.73 -11.36
N ALA A 133 -1.77 5.85 -10.39
CA ALA A 133 -1.97 4.87 -9.34
C ALA A 133 -2.78 3.67 -9.84
N GLU A 134 -2.11 2.67 -10.41
CA GLU A 134 -2.75 1.44 -10.89
C GLU A 134 -2.20 0.22 -10.16
N ILE A 135 -3.08 -0.70 -9.78
CA ILE A 135 -2.72 -1.96 -9.15
C ILE A 135 -3.75 -3.05 -9.51
N PRO A 136 -3.36 -4.32 -9.71
CA PRO A 136 -4.34 -5.38 -9.95
C PRO A 136 -5.24 -5.63 -8.72
N THR A 137 -6.52 -5.93 -8.97
CA THR A 137 -7.45 -6.36 -7.91
C THR A 137 -7.11 -7.76 -7.38
N VAL A 138 -7.37 -8.02 -6.09
CA VAL A 138 -7.36 -9.37 -5.51
C VAL A 138 -8.76 -9.94 -5.26
N CYS A 139 -9.83 -9.26 -5.74
CA CYS A 139 -11.22 -9.68 -5.55
C CYS A 139 -11.55 -11.08 -6.06
N HIS A 140 -10.84 -11.54 -7.09
CA HIS A 140 -11.02 -12.88 -7.66
C HIS A 140 -10.45 -14.00 -6.78
N ILE A 141 -9.59 -13.65 -5.81
CA ILE A 141 -9.04 -14.57 -4.79
C ILE A 141 -9.83 -14.38 -3.48
N TYR A 142 -9.93 -13.13 -3.02
CA TYR A 142 -10.61 -12.77 -1.78
C TYR A 142 -11.81 -11.88 -2.05
N GLY A 143 -13.03 -12.44 -1.98
CA GLY A 143 -14.26 -11.68 -2.19
C GLY A 143 -14.44 -10.51 -1.21
N GLY A 144 -13.84 -10.59 -0.01
CA GLY A 144 -13.82 -9.51 0.97
C GLY A 144 -13.06 -8.25 0.51
N ALA A 145 -12.16 -8.38 -0.46
CA ALA A 145 -11.42 -7.24 -1.01
C ALA A 145 -12.33 -6.24 -1.73
N ASN A 146 -13.51 -6.66 -2.20
CA ASN A 146 -14.41 -5.81 -3.00
C ASN A 146 -14.74 -4.49 -2.30
N TRP A 147 -15.11 -4.57 -1.03
CA TRP A 147 -15.45 -3.37 -0.25
C TRP A 147 -14.21 -2.50 0.00
N HIS A 148 -13.09 -3.10 0.37
CA HIS A 148 -11.88 -2.37 0.77
C HIS A 148 -11.17 -1.71 -0.42
N GLU A 149 -11.14 -2.36 -1.59
CA GLU A 149 -10.56 -1.81 -2.81
C GLU A 149 -11.40 -0.64 -3.34
N ARG A 150 -12.74 -0.73 -3.27
CA ARG A 150 -13.64 0.39 -3.60
C ARG A 150 -13.43 1.59 -2.69
N GLU A 151 -13.41 1.36 -1.37
CA GLU A 151 -13.14 2.42 -0.39
C GLU A 151 -11.79 3.08 -0.67
N THR A 152 -10.74 2.29 -0.92
CA THR A 152 -9.40 2.81 -1.22
C THR A 152 -9.37 3.60 -2.52
N TRP A 153 -10.10 3.17 -3.55
CA TRP A 153 -10.26 3.90 -4.80
C TRP A 153 -10.99 5.25 -4.60
N GLU A 154 -12.12 5.27 -3.90
CA GLU A 154 -12.87 6.51 -3.64
C GLU A 154 -12.11 7.51 -2.77
N MET A 155 -11.35 7.00 -1.80
CA MET A 155 -10.69 7.87 -0.82
C MET A 155 -9.35 8.41 -1.31
N LEU A 156 -8.62 7.65 -2.14
CA LEU A 156 -7.24 7.96 -2.54
C LEU A 156 -7.02 7.98 -4.06
N GLY A 157 -7.97 7.49 -4.86
CA GLY A 157 -7.86 7.46 -6.32
C GLY A 157 -6.93 6.37 -6.86
N ILE A 158 -6.79 5.25 -6.15
CA ILE A 158 -6.01 4.09 -6.60
C ILE A 158 -6.90 3.22 -7.47
N ASN A 159 -6.56 3.07 -8.76
CA ASN A 159 -7.31 2.28 -9.72
C ASN A 159 -6.99 0.77 -9.58
N PHE A 160 -7.98 -0.01 -9.15
CA PHE A 160 -7.86 -1.46 -9.02
C PHE A 160 -8.26 -2.14 -10.35
N VAL A 161 -7.26 -2.49 -11.16
CA VAL A 161 -7.43 -3.06 -12.49
C VAL A 161 -8.09 -4.44 -12.40
N GLY A 162 -9.20 -4.61 -13.12
CA GLY A 162 -9.97 -5.86 -13.15
C GLY A 162 -11.01 -5.99 -12.03
N HIS A 163 -11.19 -4.96 -11.19
CA HIS A 163 -12.18 -4.97 -10.11
C HIS A 163 -13.62 -5.11 -10.67
N PRO A 164 -14.47 -6.00 -10.10
CA PRO A 164 -15.78 -6.31 -10.68
C PRO A 164 -16.81 -5.17 -10.61
N GLN A 165 -16.66 -4.25 -9.66
CA GLN A 165 -17.60 -3.14 -9.44
C GLN A 165 -16.88 -1.95 -8.79
N LEU A 166 -16.06 -1.24 -9.56
CA LEU A 166 -15.33 -0.06 -9.09
C LEU A 166 -16.13 1.21 -9.37
N GLU A 167 -17.07 1.52 -8.48
CA GLU A 167 -17.98 2.67 -8.58
C GLU A 167 -18.23 3.25 -7.19
N HIS A 168 -18.64 4.53 -7.12
CA HIS A 168 -18.86 5.25 -5.87
C HIS A 168 -19.83 4.49 -4.94
N PHE A 169 -19.46 4.40 -3.67
CA PHE A 169 -20.16 3.70 -2.61
C PHE A 169 -20.32 4.57 -1.36
N LEU A 170 -19.25 5.28 -0.96
CA LEU A 170 -19.22 6.13 0.23
C LEU A 170 -19.41 7.61 -0.11
N LEU A 171 -18.82 8.05 -1.22
CA LEU A 171 -18.93 9.42 -1.71
C LEU A 171 -20.18 9.62 -2.58
N PRO A 172 -20.65 10.87 -2.74
CA PRO A 172 -21.65 11.19 -3.76
C PRO A 172 -21.25 10.70 -5.14
N GLU A 173 -22.24 10.30 -5.97
CA GLU A 173 -22.00 9.72 -7.31
C GLU A 173 -21.21 10.66 -8.24
N ASP A 174 -21.24 11.97 -8.00
CA ASP A 174 -20.58 13.02 -8.76
C ASP A 174 -19.26 13.52 -8.14
N ALA A 175 -18.76 12.88 -7.09
CA ALA A 175 -17.52 13.29 -6.43
C ALA A 175 -16.30 13.21 -7.38
N ASP A 176 -15.54 14.30 -7.48
CA ASP A 176 -14.33 14.43 -8.29
C ASP A 176 -13.06 14.62 -7.44
N PHE A 177 -13.16 14.31 -6.15
CA PHE A 177 -12.11 14.53 -5.15
C PHE A 177 -11.79 13.26 -4.34
N TYR A 178 -10.62 13.26 -3.71
CA TYR A 178 -10.11 12.14 -2.92
C TYR A 178 -9.80 12.59 -1.48
N PRO A 179 -10.74 12.43 -0.52
CA PRO A 179 -10.67 13.02 0.81
C PRO A 179 -9.44 12.64 1.65
N LEU A 180 -8.88 11.45 1.43
CA LEU A 180 -7.76 10.94 2.22
C LEU A 180 -6.39 11.29 1.62
N ARG A 181 -6.34 12.02 0.48
CA ARG A 181 -5.10 12.61 0.00
C ARG A 181 -4.68 13.76 0.91
N LYS A 182 -3.40 13.84 1.25
CA LYS A 182 -2.86 14.75 2.27
C LYS A 182 -2.89 16.22 1.85
N ASP A 183 -3.00 16.50 0.56
CA ASP A 183 -3.15 17.83 -0.03
C ASP A 183 -4.62 18.23 -0.25
N PHE A 184 -5.58 17.33 0.02
CA PHE A 184 -7.00 17.65 -0.05
C PHE A 184 -7.35 18.72 0.99
N LYS A 185 -8.07 19.76 0.53
CA LYS A 185 -8.61 20.82 1.37
C LYS A 185 -10.14 20.84 1.16
N PRO A 186 -10.92 20.64 2.23
CA PRO A 186 -12.39 20.60 2.16
C PRO A 186 -13.01 21.97 1.89
#